data_AF-A0A959UY93-F1
#
_entry.id   AF-A0A959UY93-F1
#
_cell.length_a   1.000
_cell.length_b   1.000
_cell.length_c   1.000
_cell.angle_alpha   90.00
_cell.angle_beta   90.00
_cell.angle_gamma   90.00
#
_symmetry.space_group_name_H-M   'P 1'
#
loop_
_entity.id
_entity.type
_entity.pdbx_description
1 polymer ?
#
loop_
_entity_poly.entity_id
_entity_poly.type
_entity_poly.pdbx_seq_one_letter_code
_entity_poly.pdbx_strand_id
1 'polypeptide(L)'
;YRLGSFAIAGNHVHVLVVPLPGHDLSRITHSWKSYTAKEINKMLGRIGQFWQAESFDHLVRSAAHLERFEHYIEQHVHQGAVVERRPLMNAGSGS
;
A
#
# COMPACT_ATOMS: atom_id res chain seq x y z
N TYR A 1 -0.70 -0.21 12.25
CA TYR A 1 -1.68 -0.41 11.16
C TYR A 1 -1.77 -1.91 10.86
N ARG A 2 -2.83 -2.36 10.20
CA ARG A 2 -2.90 -3.68 9.54
C ARG A 2 -2.64 -3.51 8.04
N LEU A 3 -1.81 -4.38 7.47
CA LEU A 3 -1.49 -4.39 6.05
C LEU A 3 -2.38 -5.40 5.34
N GLY A 4 -3.01 -4.97 4.25
CA GLY A 4 -3.74 -5.82 3.32
C GLY A 4 -2.92 -6.10 2.06
N SER A 5 -3.58 -6.55 0.99
CA SER A 5 -2.93 -6.78 -0.30
C SER A 5 -2.19 -5.55 -0.80
N PHE A 6 -1.06 -5.75 -1.46
CA PHE A 6 -0.27 -4.67 -2.03
C PHE A 6 0.44 -5.09 -3.32
N ALA A 7 0.77 -4.09 -4.14
CA ALA A 7 1.53 -4.24 -5.38
C ALA A 7 2.67 -3.24 -5.41
N ILE A 8 3.88 -3.70 -5.73
CA ILE A 8 5.08 -2.89 -5.91
C ILE A 8 5.42 -2.86 -7.40
N ALA A 9 5.23 -1.71 -8.04
CA ALA A 9 5.66 -1.44 -9.41
C ALA A 9 7.00 -0.69 -9.41
N GLY A 10 7.67 -0.63 -10.57
CA GLY A 10 8.97 0.04 -10.70
C GLY A 10 8.96 1.55 -10.42
N ASN A 11 7.79 2.18 -10.44
CA ASN A 11 7.62 3.63 -10.27
C ASN A 11 6.55 4.03 -9.23
N HIS A 12 5.77 3.09 -8.69
CA HIS A 12 4.75 3.37 -7.67
C HIS A 12 4.38 2.11 -6.88
N VAL A 13 3.61 2.28 -5.79
CA VAL A 13 3.14 1.19 -4.94
C VAL A 13 1.64 1.38 -4.66
N HIS A 14 0.85 0.32 -4.74
CA HIS A 14 -0.53 0.27 -4.27
C HIS A 14 -0.63 -0.57 -3.00
N VAL A 15 -1.30 -0.07 -1.96
CA VAL A 15 -1.38 -0.75 -0.65
C VAL A 15 -2.77 -0.60 -0.05
N LEU A 16 -3.37 -1.70 0.37
CA LEU A 16 -4.48 -1.67 1.32
C LEU A 16 -3.94 -1.58 2.75
N VAL A 17 -4.40 -0.59 3.50
CA VAL A 17 -3.96 -0.38 4.88
C VAL A 17 -5.13 0.04 5.76
N VAL A 18 -5.19 -0.55 6.95
CA VAL A 18 -6.13 -0.15 8.00
C VAL A 18 -5.35 0.47 9.14
N PRO A 19 -5.42 1.81 9.33
CA PRO A 19 -4.87 2.44 10.53
C PRO A 19 -5.49 1.83 11.80
N LEU A 20 -4.68 1.65 12.83
CA LEU A 20 -5.18 1.22 14.14
C LEU A 20 -5.74 2.44 14.89
N PRO A 21 -6.60 2.25 15.91
CA PRO A 21 -7.09 3.37 16.73
C PRO A 21 -5.93 4.24 17.25
N GLY A 22 -6.08 5.56 17.13
CA GLY A 22 -5.05 6.53 17.52
C GLY A 22 -3.89 6.72 16.54
N HIS A 23 -3.91 6.07 15.37
CA HIS A 23 -2.91 6.26 14.32
C HIS A 23 -3.51 6.87 13.05
N ASP A 24 -2.90 7.95 12.57
CA ASP A 24 -3.30 8.61 11.32
C ASP A 24 -2.61 8.00 10.10
N LEU A 25 -3.36 7.88 8.99
CA LEU A 25 -2.83 7.41 7.70
C LEU A 25 -1.67 8.28 7.20
N SER A 26 -1.76 9.60 7.38
CA SER A 26 -0.70 10.54 6.97
C SER A 26 0.61 10.28 7.71
N ARG A 27 0.57 9.99 9.01
CA ARG A 27 1.76 9.67 9.81
C ARG A 27 2.36 8.32 9.41
N ILE A 28 1.52 7.33 9.14
CA ILE A 28 1.94 6.01 8.67
C ILE A 28 2.66 6.13 7.31
N THR A 29 2.01 6.78 6.34
CA THR A 29 2.57 6.93 4.99
C THR A 29 3.81 7.81 4.97
N HIS A 30 3.86 8.88 5.77
CA HIS A 30 5.07 9.69 5.95
C HIS A 30 6.23 8.84 6.48
N SER A 31 6.00 8.01 7.50
CA SER A 31 7.02 7.13 8.06
C SER A 31 7.55 6.13 7.02
N TRP A 32 6.66 5.51 6.24
CA TRP A 32 7.07 4.60 5.16
C TRP A 32 7.89 5.31 4.10
N LYS A 33 7.42 6.46 3.60
CA LYS A 33 8.11 7.24 2.57
C LYS A 33 9.51 7.65 3.03
N SER A 34 9.63 8.17 4.25
CA SER A 34 10.91 8.62 4.81
C SER A 34 11.91 7.46 4.94
N TYR A 35 11.49 6.35 5.55
CA TYR A 35 12.36 5.19 5.75
C TYR A 35 12.80 4.57 4.42
N THR A 36 11.84 4.27 3.55
CA THR A 36 12.13 3.60 2.27
C THR A 36 12.91 4.49 1.31
N ALA A 37 12.66 5.81 1.27
CA ALA A 37 13.46 6.73 0.47
C ALA A 37 14.93 6.69 0.89
N LYS A 38 15.20 6.69 2.21
CA LYS A 38 16.57 6.64 2.73
C LYS A 38 17.26 5.33 2.35
N GLU A 39 16.62 4.20 2.59
CA GLU A 39 17.21 2.89 2.32
C GLU A 39 17.42 2.66 0.82
N ILE A 40 16.44 3.02 -0.03
CA ILE A 40 16.55 2.87 -1.48
C ILE A 40 17.63 3.79 -2.05
N ASN A 41 17.67 5.06 -1.65
CA ASN A 41 18.73 5.97 -2.09
C ASN A 41 20.13 5.47 -1.69
N LYS A 42 20.28 4.96 -0.46
CA LYS A 42 21.52 4.33 0.00
C LYS A 42 21.92 3.14 -0.88
N MET A 43 20.99 2.24 -1.19
CA MET A 43 21.24 1.09 -2.06
C MET A 43 21.62 1.49 -3.49
N LEU A 44 21.05 2.59 -4.00
CA LEU A 44 21.32 3.10 -5.35
C LEU A 44 22.51 4.07 -5.43
N GLY A 45 23.14 4.41 -4.29
CA GLY A 45 24.19 5.45 -4.24
C GLY A 45 23.69 6.85 -4.63
N ARG A 46 22.40 7.12 -4.42
CA ARG A 46 21.74 8.40 -4.76
C ARG A 46 21.52 9.25 -3.51
N ILE A 47 21.31 10.54 -3.72
CA ILE A 47 20.93 11.51 -2.68
C ILE A 47 19.76 12.32 -3.24
N GLY A 48 18.78 12.63 -2.39
CA GLY A 48 17.64 13.48 -2.75
C GLY A 48 16.28 12.80 -2.58
N GLN A 49 15.26 13.39 -3.19
CA GLN A 49 13.87 12.93 -3.07
C GLN A 49 13.64 11.67 -3.91
N PHE A 50 13.11 10.62 -3.28
CA PHE A 50 12.73 9.38 -3.97
C PHE A 50 11.24 9.33 -4.30
N TRP A 51 10.38 9.62 -3.32
CA TRP A 51 8.93 9.62 -3.48
C TRP A 51 8.40 11.00 -3.85
N GLN A 52 7.29 11.05 -4.58
CA GLN A 52 6.51 12.29 -4.69
C GLN A 52 5.95 12.70 -3.32
N ALA A 53 5.81 14.02 -3.12
CA ALA A 53 5.38 14.60 -1.85
C ALA A 53 3.99 14.10 -1.46
N GLU A 54 3.05 14.21 -2.39
CA GLU A 54 1.67 13.79 -2.17
C GLU A 54 1.50 12.27 -2.34
N SER A 55 0.58 11.71 -1.56
CA SER A 55 0.08 10.35 -1.73
C SER A 55 -1.31 10.43 -2.33
N PHE A 56 -1.70 9.43 -3.10
CA PHE A 56 -3.09 9.26 -3.50
C PHE A 56 -3.75 8.26 -2.53
N ASP A 57 -4.73 8.72 -1.75
CA ASP A 57 -5.48 7.88 -0.84
C ASP A 57 -6.98 7.85 -1.15
N HIS A 58 -7.57 6.67 -0.95
CA HIS A 58 -8.98 6.40 -1.19
C HIS A 58 -9.58 5.66 0.01
N LEU A 59 -10.63 6.24 0.58
CA LEU A 59 -11.33 5.63 1.72
C LEU A 59 -12.22 4.47 1.25
N VAL A 60 -11.91 3.27 1.70
CA VAL A 60 -12.74 2.08 1.51
C VAL A 60 -13.87 2.08 2.53
N ARG A 61 -15.13 2.10 2.05
CA ARG A 61 -16.33 2.30 2.90
C ARG A 61 -17.28 1.10 2.95
N SER A 62 -17.02 0.04 2.19
CA SER A 62 -17.86 -1.16 2.16
C SER A 62 -17.06 -2.39 1.77
N ALA A 63 -17.58 -3.58 2.07
CA ALA A 63 -16.97 -4.86 1.68
C ALA A 63 -16.84 -4.99 0.16
N ALA A 64 -17.86 -4.59 -0.61
CA ALA A 64 -17.79 -4.58 -2.07
C ALA A 64 -16.70 -3.63 -2.60
N HIS A 65 -16.49 -2.49 -1.93
CA HIS A 65 -15.41 -1.56 -2.32
C HIS A 65 -14.02 -2.16 -1.99
N LEU A 66 -13.91 -2.87 -0.87
CA LEU A 66 -12.69 -3.58 -0.49
C LEU A 66 -12.33 -4.66 -1.52
N GLU A 67 -13.29 -5.52 -1.86
CA GLU A 67 -13.09 -6.59 -2.85
C GLU A 67 -12.64 -6.02 -4.21
N ARG A 68 -13.25 -4.91 -4.65
CA ARG A 68 -12.84 -4.21 -5.87
C ARG A 68 -11.39 -3.73 -5.80
N PHE A 69 -10.95 -3.16 -4.68
CA PHE A 69 -9.56 -2.72 -4.52
C PHE A 69 -8.58 -3.89 -4.41
N GLU A 70 -8.95 -4.97 -3.74
CA GLU A 70 -8.15 -6.20 -3.71
C GLU A 70 -7.94 -6.72 -5.14
N HIS A 71 -9.01 -6.83 -5.93
CA HIS A 71 -8.91 -7.25 -7.32
C HIS A 71 -8.10 -6.27 -8.18
N TYR A 72 -8.29 -4.97 -7.99
CA TYR A 72 -7.51 -3.95 -8.70
C TYR A 72 -6.01 -4.08 -8.42
N ILE A 73 -5.61 -4.25 -7.15
CA ILE A 73 -4.21 -4.48 -6.77
C ILE A 73 -3.68 -5.76 -7.42
N GLU A 74 -4.46 -6.83 -7.41
CA GLU A 74 -4.07 -8.10 -8.02
C GLU A 74 -3.79 -7.98 -9.53
N GLN A 75 -4.61 -7.20 -10.24
CA GLN A 75 -4.44 -7.00 -11.68
C GLN A 75 -3.13 -6.28 -12.05
N HIS A 76 -2.42 -5.63 -11.12
CA HIS A 76 -1.14 -4.98 -11.40
C HIS A 76 -0.03 -6.00 -11.75
N VAL A 77 -0.20 -7.29 -11.44
CA VAL A 77 0.73 -8.33 -11.90
C VAL A 77 0.84 -8.35 -13.42
N HIS A 78 -0.26 -8.09 -14.14
CA HIS A 78 -0.27 -8.01 -15.61
C HIS A 78 0.47 -6.79 -16.16
N GLN A 79 0.78 -5.82 -15.30
CA GLN A 79 1.58 -4.64 -15.62
C GLN A 79 3.04 -4.78 -15.17
N GLY A 80 3.43 -5.96 -14.66
CA GLY A 80 4.79 -6.25 -14.21
C GLY A 80 5.07 -5.90 -12.75
N ALA A 81 4.04 -5.59 -11.94
CA ALA A 81 4.21 -5.37 -10.51
C ALA A 81 4.41 -6.68 -9.74
N VAL A 82 5.18 -6.63 -8.66
CA VAL A 82 5.22 -7.71 -7.66
C VAL A 82 4.01 -7.53 -6.75
N VAL A 83 3.14 -8.54 -6.69
CA VAL A 83 1.88 -8.51 -5.93
C VAL A 83 1.94 -9.50 -4.76
N GLU A 84 1.56 -9.03 -3.56
CA GLU A 84 1.28 -9.89 -2.41
C GLU A 84 -0.21 -9.82 -2.08
N ARG A 85 -0.89 -10.97 -2.16
CA ARG A 85 -2.29 -11.09 -1.74
C ARG A 85 -2.35 -11.30 -0.22
N ARG A 86 -3.02 -10.38 0.47
CA ARG A 86 -3.19 -10.42 1.91
C ARG A 86 -4.58 -9.89 2.28
N PRO A 87 -5.62 -10.74 2.28
CA PRO A 87 -6.99 -10.33 2.53
C PRO A 87 -7.13 -9.65 3.90
N LEU A 88 -7.86 -8.54 3.94
CA LEU A 88 -8.15 -7.84 5.22
C LEU A 88 -9.31 -8.49 5.99
N MET A 89 -10.13 -9.28 5.31
CA MET A 89 -11.18 -10.10 5.89
C MET A 89 -10.89 -11.58 5.63
N ASN A 90 -11.11 -12.44 6.62
CA ASN A 90 -11.03 -13.88 6.40
C ASN A 90 -12.22 -14.32 5.54
N ALA A 91 -11.95 -15.12 4.50
CA ALA A 91 -12.98 -15.87 3.78
C ALA A 91 -13.59 -16.92 4.73
N GLY A 92 -14.57 -16.53 5.55
CA GLY A 92 -15.19 -17.46 6.51
C GLY A 92 -15.97 -16.85 7.68
N SER A 93 -16.31 -15.55 7.68
CA SER A 93 -17.19 -14.95 8.72
C SER A 93 -18.61 -14.67 8.21
N GLY A 94 -19.13 -15.57 7.39
CA GLY A 94 -20.56 -15.68 7.11
C GLY A 94 -21.11 -16.93 7.80
N SER A 95 -21.59 -16.78 9.02
CA SER A 95 -22.59 -17.68 9.62
C SER A 95 -23.95 -17.02 9.50
#